data_AF-A0A1F2RFG6-F1
#
_entry.id   AF-A0A1F2RFG6-F1
#
_cell.length_a   1.000
_cell.length_b   1.000
_cell.length_c   1.000
_cell.angle_alpha   90.00
_cell.angle_beta   90.00
_cell.angle_gamma   90.00
#
_symmetry.space_group_name_H-M   'P 1'
#
loop_
_entity.id
_entity.type
_entity.pdbx_description
1 polymer ?
#
loop_
_entity_poly.entity_id
_entity_poly.type
_entity_poly.pdbx_seq_one_letter_code
_entity_poly.pdbx_strand_id
1 'polypeptide(L)' 'MAKDHIVEEVRRIREEQAAKHAFDIKAILAAAKKRQRRSGRKVVSLTHRNGPLDRSPCPSIRKSA' A
#
# COMPACT_ATOMS: atom_id res chain seq x y z
N MET A 1 -1.46 5.88 -30.65
CA MET A 1 -1.69 4.85 -29.62
C MET A 1 -3.09 5.03 -29.06
N ALA A 2 -3.87 3.96 -28.92
CA ALA A 2 -5.23 4.06 -28.38
C ALA A 2 -5.19 4.59 -26.93
N LYS A 3 -6.02 5.58 -26.63
CA LYS A 3 -6.08 6.22 -25.31
C LYS A 3 -7.05 5.41 -24.44
N ASP A 4 -6.50 4.62 -23.53
CA ASP A 4 -7.27 3.80 -22.58
C ASP A 4 -7.86 4.71 -21.49
N HIS A 5 -9.18 4.74 -21.41
CA HIS A 5 -9.96 5.54 -20.48
C HIS A 5 -9.68 5.18 -19.01
N ILE A 6 -9.36 3.92 -18.71
CA ILE A 6 -9.02 3.49 -17.34
C ILE A 6 -7.67 4.09 -16.94
N VAL A 7 -6.69 4.05 -17.85
CA VAL A 7 -5.34 4.57 -17.59
C VAL A 7 -5.38 6.08 -17.35
N GLU A 8 -6.18 6.80 -18.13
CA GLU A 8 -6.32 8.25 -17.99
C GLU A 8 -6.98 8.64 -16.66
N GLU A 9 -8.01 7.90 -16.22
CA GLU A 9 -8.63 8.15 -14.92
C GLU A 9 -7.64 7.88 -13.77
N VAL A 10 -6.85 6.80 -13.85
CA VAL A 10 -5.80 6.51 -12.87
C VAL A 10 -4.75 7.63 -12.84
N ARG A 11 -4.35 8.16 -14.01
CA ARG A 11 -3.42 9.29 -14.10
C ARG A 11 -4.00 10.54 -13.43
N ARG A 12 -5.25 10.91 -13.77
CA ARG A 12 -5.95 12.05 -13.16
C ARG A 12 -6.00 11.95 -11.64
N ILE A 13 -6.41 10.79 -11.11
CA ILE A 13 -6.47 10.56 -9.65
C ILE A 13 -5.07 10.71 -9.03
N ARG A 14 -4.03 10.15 -9.65
CA ARG A 14 -2.65 10.27 -9.13
C ARG A 14 -2.17 11.72 -9.09
N GLU A 15 -2.45 12.50 -10.13
CA GLU A 15 -2.11 13.92 -10.18
C GLU A 15 -2.82 14.72 -9.10
N GLU A 16 -4.13 14.53 -8.93
CA GLU A 16 -4.90 15.20 -7.87
C GLU A 16 -4.36 14.88 -6.46
N GLN A 17 -3.97 13.63 -6.22
CA GLN A 17 -3.39 13.24 -4.93
C GLN A 17 -1.99 13.83 -4.74
N ALA A 18 -1.17 13.88 -5.79
CA ALA A 18 0.17 14.47 -5.72
C ALA A 18 0.13 15.99 -5.54
N ALA A 19 -0.79 16.68 -6.22
CA ALA A 19 -0.99 18.12 -6.12
C ALA A 19 -1.33 18.57 -4.70
N LYS A 20 -2.13 17.79 -3.95
CA LYS A 20 -2.43 18.03 -2.52
C LYS A 20 -1.19 18.06 -1.63
N HIS A 21 -0.09 17.48 -2.10
CA HIS A 21 1.19 17.40 -1.41
C HIS A 21 2.30 18.18 -2.13
N ALA A 22 1.93 19.09 -3.04
CA ALA A 22 2.86 19.88 -3.86
C ALA A 22 3.90 19.03 -4.61
N PHE A 23 3.53 17.80 -4.97
CA PHE A 23 4.43 16.81 -5.58
C PHE A 23 5.66 16.45 -4.73
N ASP A 24 5.69 16.81 -3.44
CA ASP A 24 6.77 16.43 -2.53
C ASP A 24 6.56 15.00 -2.00
N ILE A 25 7.47 14.11 -2.42
CA ILE A 25 7.50 12.71 -2.02
C ILE A 25 7.55 12.58 -0.48
N LYS A 26 8.30 13.45 0.21
CA LYS A 26 8.42 13.41 1.67
C LYS A 26 7.08 13.74 2.33
N ALA A 27 6.36 14.74 1.80
CA ALA A 27 5.04 15.12 2.29
C ALA A 27 4.00 14.00 2.08
N ILE A 28 4.02 13.33 0.91
CA ILE A 28 3.15 12.18 0.62
C ILE A 28 3.41 11.05 1.62
N LEU A 29 4.68 10.70 1.87
CA LEU A 29 5.06 9.66 2.82
C LEU A 29 4.62 10.01 4.25
N ALA A 30 4.80 11.26 4.67
CA ALA A 30 4.38 11.72 5.99
C ALA A 30 2.86 11.61 6.16
N ALA A 31 2.09 12.02 5.14
CA ALA A 31 0.64 11.90 5.13
C ALA A 31 0.17 10.43 5.20
N ALA A 32 0.83 9.53 4.45
CA ALA A 32 0.54 8.11 4.47
C ALA A 32 0.80 7.50 5.86
N LYS A 33 1.95 7.80 6.48
CA LYS A 33 2.27 7.36 7.85
C LYS A 33 1.27 7.87 8.88
N LYS A 34 0.82 9.13 8.75
CA LYS A 34 -0.21 9.72 9.62
C LYS A 34 -1.54 8.97 9.51
N ARG A 35 -1.97 8.65 8.29
CA ARG A 35 -3.19 7.85 8.04
C ARG A 35 -3.06 6.43 8.59
N GLN A 36 -1.90 5.80 8.44
CA GLN A 36 -1.65 4.47 8.98
C GLN A 36 -1.79 4.44 10.51
N ARG A 37 -1.20 5.42 11.21
CA ARG A 37 -1.32 5.58 12.67
C ARG A 37 -2.77 5.75 13.13
N ARG A 38 -3.58 6.49 12.37
CA ARG A 38 -5.01 6.70 12.65
C ARG A 38 -5.87 5.45 12.46
N SER A 39 -5.40 4.46 11.69
CA SER A 39 -6.19 3.26 11.41
C SER A 39 -6.36 2.31 12.60
N GLY A 40 -5.60 2.52 13.69
CA GLY A 40 -5.60 1.64 14.86
C GLY A 40 -5.00 0.25 14.59
N ARG A 41 -4.61 -0.05 13.35
CA ARG A 41 -4.00 -1.33 12.97
C ARG A 41 -2.51 -1.31 13.30
N LYS A 42 -2.00 -2.44 13.80
CA LYS A 42 -0.57 -2.65 14.04
C LYS A 42 0.20 -2.50 12.72
N VAL A 43 1.16 -1.59 12.70
CA VAL A 43 2.12 -1.48 11.60
C VAL A 43 3.12 -2.62 11.73
N VAL A 44 3.11 -3.54 10.77
CA VAL A 44 4.05 -4.66 10.70
C VAL A 44 5.05 -4.44 9.58
N SER A 45 6.33 -4.69 9.84
CA SER A 45 7.35 -4.77 8.80
C SER A 45 7.41 -6.20 8.29
N LEU A 46 6.93 -6.42 7.08
CA LEU A 46 7.12 -7.70 6.39
C LEU A 46 8.52 -7.67 5.77
N THR A 47 9.54 -8.00 6.55
CA THR A 47 10.86 -8.26 5.98
C THR A 47 10.74 -9.50 5.10
N HIS A 48 11.21 -9.40 3.86
CA HIS A 48 11.32 -10.55 2.99
C HIS A 48 12.31 -11.51 3.66
N ARG A 49 11.83 -12.63 4.20
CA ARG A 49 12.73 -13.71 4.59
C ARG A 49 13.34 -14.21 3.29
N ASN A 50 14.65 -14.08 3.13
CA ASN A 50 15.42 -14.62 2.01
C ASN A 50 15.51 -16.16 2.08
N GLY A 51 14.39 -16.83 2.35
CA GLY A 51 14.25 -18.28 2.31
C GLY A 51 13.41 -18.68 1.09
N PRO A 52 13.50 -19.93 0.63
CA PRO A 52 12.61 -20.43 -0.42
C PRO A 52 11.16 -20.16 0.02
N LEU A 53 10.36 -19.60 -0.90
CA LEU A 53 8.94 -19.33 -0.67
C LEU A 53 8.23 -20.64 -0.35
N ASP A 54 8.15 -20.96 0.95
CA ASP A 54 7.26 -22.00 1.41
C ASP A 54 5.83 -21.53 1.12
N ARG A 55 5.22 -22.14 0.09
CA ARG A 55 3.82 -21.93 -0.27
C ARG A 55 2.88 -22.70 0.67
N SER A 56 3.35 -23.12 1.85
CA SER A 56 2.48 -23.72 2.85
C SER A 56 1.37 -22.72 3.23
N PRO A 57 0.10 -23.18 3.27
CA PRO A 57 -0.98 -22.33 3.74
C PRO A 57 -0.72 -21.91 5.19
N CYS A 58 -0.95 -20.63 5.49
CA CYS A 58 -0.72 -20.04 6.81
C CYS A 58 -1.35 -20.90 7.93
N PRO A 59 -0.59 -21.33 8.95
CA PRO A 59 -1.10 -22.24 9.98
C PRO A 59 -2.03 -21.58 11.01
N SER A 60 -2.43 -20.31 10.83
CA SER A 60 -3.17 -19.54 11.84
C SER A 60 -4.70 -19.70 11.84
N ILE A 61 -5.27 -20.74 11.20
CA ILE A 61 -6.73 -21.02 11.25
C ILE A 61 -7.08 -22.38 11.89
N ARG A 62 -6.13 -23.17 12.42
CA ARG A 62 -6.51 -24.26 13.35
C ARG A 62 -6.79 -23.70 14.74
N LYS A 63 -8.01 -23.19 14.93
CA LYS A 63 -8.62 -23.11 16.27
C LYS A 63 -8.79 -24.53 16.80
N SER A 64 -8.46 -24.66 18.08
CA SER A 64 -8.56 -25.83 18.94
C SER A 64 -9.93 -26.49 18.88
N ALA A 65 -9.93 -27.83 18.83
CA ALA A 65 -10.98 -28.71 19.33
C ALA A 65 -10.30 -29.97 19.87
#